data_AF-A0A7S4ELS4-F1
#
_entry.id   AF-A0A7S4ELS4-F1
#
_cell.length_a   1.000
_cell.length_b   1.000
_cell.length_c   1.000
_cell.angle_alpha   90.00
_cell.angle_beta   90.00
_cell.angle_gamma   90.00
#
_symmetry.space_group_name_H-M   'P 1'
#
loop_
_entity.id
_entity.type
_entity.pdbx_description
1 polymer ?
#
loop_
_entity_poly.entity_id
_entity_poly.type
_entity_poly.pdbx_seq_one_letter_code
_entity_poly.pdbx_strand_id
1 'polypeptide(L)'
;NGSTSTTSTSTQEQEHDTARKIVAEHFSKRELPFLQDILDTGVQVANNNSHNDYYVMLTNSDIGLTKDFYYGFLLPLLQQDRQAFTINRWSIGMKNSPTTVTVKKPTTDPATLDTLFHQIDASLDHGQVHPGYDCFLLHSTIVPRINLHDLFVGSPPWGSALAVLLEQHLAKHTYKNVRSNPRGTFHLGDDKAWGKNGISEHV
;
A
#
# COMPACT_ATOMS: atom_id res chain seq x y z
N ASN A 1 13.81 56.64 -10.18
CA ASN A 1 12.77 56.03 -9.32
C ASN A 1 12.20 54.81 -9.99
N GLY A 2 12.46 53.62 -9.42
CA GLY A 2 11.96 52.35 -9.94
C GLY A 2 12.74 51.18 -9.39
N SER A 3 12.62 50.93 -8.08
CA SER A 3 13.07 49.72 -7.40
C SER A 3 11.86 48.82 -7.19
N THR A 4 11.92 47.59 -7.69
CA THR A 4 11.00 46.47 -7.42
C THR A 4 11.82 45.20 -7.61
N SER A 5 12.15 44.46 -6.55
CA SER A 5 11.32 43.44 -5.89
C SER A 5 11.84 42.04 -6.24
N THR A 6 12.93 41.63 -5.57
CA THR A 6 13.50 40.28 -5.63
C THR A 6 13.91 39.88 -4.21
N THR A 7 12.94 39.53 -3.36
CA THR A 7 13.26 39.14 -1.96
C THR A 7 12.28 38.16 -1.31
N SER A 8 11.44 37.43 -2.07
CA SER A 8 10.49 36.46 -1.48
C SER A 8 10.77 34.98 -1.78
N THR A 9 11.68 34.67 -2.70
CA THR A 9 11.97 33.26 -3.09
C THR A 9 13.01 32.60 -2.19
N SER A 10 13.95 33.37 -1.63
CA SER A 10 15.09 32.83 -0.87
C SER A 10 14.70 32.26 0.49
N THR A 11 13.66 32.80 1.11
CA THR A 11 13.25 32.43 2.48
C THR A 11 12.51 31.09 2.50
N GLN A 12 11.67 30.82 1.49
CA GLN A 12 10.97 29.53 1.37
C GLN A 12 11.92 28.38 1.03
N GLU A 13 12.92 28.62 0.16
CA GLU A 13 13.96 27.63 -0.12
C GLU A 13 14.82 27.35 1.11
N GLN A 14 15.19 28.38 1.88
CA GLN A 14 15.96 28.22 3.12
C GLN A 14 15.17 27.50 4.23
N GLU A 15 13.87 27.79 4.38
CA GLU A 15 13.01 27.10 5.35
C GLU A 15 12.82 25.62 4.98
N HIS A 16 12.65 25.33 3.69
CA HIS A 16 12.52 23.96 3.19
C HIS A 16 13.83 23.16 3.33
N ASP A 17 14.98 23.79 3.09
CA ASP A 17 16.29 23.15 3.29
C ASP A 17 16.61 22.92 4.77
N THR A 18 16.21 23.86 5.63
CA THR A 18 16.36 23.74 7.09
C THR A 18 15.46 22.63 7.64
N ALA A 19 14.20 22.56 7.18
CA ALA A 19 13.28 21.48 7.54
C ALA A 19 13.82 20.11 7.08
N ARG A 20 14.32 20.01 5.85
CA ARG A 20 14.98 18.79 5.33
C ARG A 20 16.18 18.39 6.15
N LYS A 21 17.00 19.34 6.60
CA LYS A 21 18.19 19.06 7.41
C LYS A 21 17.84 18.59 8.82
N ILE A 22 16.82 19.20 9.44
CA ILE A 22 16.27 18.77 10.74
C ILE A 22 15.67 17.37 10.65
N VAL A 23 14.88 17.10 9.61
CA VAL A 23 14.31 15.77 9.33
C VAL A 23 15.45 14.78 9.08
N ALA A 24 16.42 15.08 8.22
CA ALA A 24 17.54 14.19 7.95
C ALA A 24 18.41 13.89 9.17
N GLU A 25 18.66 14.87 10.05
CA GLU A 25 19.41 14.66 11.30
C GLU A 25 18.60 13.84 12.32
N HIS A 26 17.32 14.18 12.51
CA HIS A 26 16.41 13.48 13.43
C HIS A 26 16.16 12.03 13.01
N PHE A 27 16.16 11.78 11.69
CA PHE A 27 15.93 10.47 11.09
C PHE A 27 17.23 9.81 10.60
N SER A 28 18.41 10.35 10.86
CA SER A 28 19.70 9.71 10.49
C SER A 28 19.91 8.34 11.15
N LYS A 29 19.11 8.03 12.17
CA LYS A 29 19.01 6.73 12.87
C LYS A 29 17.64 6.07 12.68
N ARG A 30 17.04 6.13 11.47
CA ARG A 30 15.69 5.59 11.24
C ARG A 30 15.56 4.15 11.75
N GLU A 31 14.64 3.93 12.69
CA GLU A 31 14.24 2.59 13.12
C GLU A 31 13.32 1.91 12.09
N LEU A 32 12.70 2.69 11.19
CA LEU A 32 11.77 2.21 10.16
C LEU A 32 12.03 2.86 8.79
N PRO A 33 11.89 2.10 7.68
CA PRO A 33 12.06 2.64 6.34
C PRO A 33 10.90 3.58 5.95
N PHE A 34 11.17 4.47 5.01
CA PHE A 34 10.11 5.16 4.28
C PHE A 34 9.43 4.21 3.30
N LEU A 35 8.20 4.55 2.90
CA LEU A 35 7.54 3.87 1.80
C LEU A 35 8.29 4.04 0.47
N GLN A 36 8.99 5.18 0.29
CA GLN A 36 9.87 5.37 -0.87
C GLN A 36 10.99 4.32 -0.91
N ASP A 37 11.63 4.04 0.24
CA ASP A 37 12.72 3.06 0.32
C ASP A 37 12.24 1.65 -0.10
N ILE A 38 11.01 1.27 0.30
CA ILE A 38 10.40 -0.01 -0.08
C ILE A 38 10.10 -0.04 -1.59
N LEU A 39 9.52 1.04 -2.13
CA LEU A 39 9.18 1.15 -3.55
C LEU A 39 10.44 1.07 -4.42
N ASP A 40 11.48 1.83 -4.07
CA ASP A 40 12.76 1.87 -4.80
C ASP A 40 13.44 0.50 -4.80
N THR A 41 13.40 -0.21 -3.66
CA THR A 41 13.90 -1.59 -3.56
C THR A 41 13.17 -2.52 -4.53
N GLY A 42 11.84 -2.45 -4.57
CA GLY A 42 11.03 -3.24 -5.51
C GLY A 42 11.36 -2.96 -6.98
N VAL A 43 11.54 -1.68 -7.33
CA VAL A 43 11.95 -1.25 -8.67
C VAL A 43 13.33 -1.76 -9.03
N GLN A 44 14.29 -1.67 -8.11
CA GLN A 44 15.64 -2.16 -8.33
C GLN A 44 15.65 -3.66 -8.65
N VAL A 45 14.88 -4.45 -7.88
CA VAL A 45 14.72 -5.90 -8.14
C VAL A 45 14.09 -6.16 -9.50
N ALA A 46 13.05 -5.41 -9.89
CA ALA A 46 12.41 -5.56 -11.18
C ALA A 46 13.36 -5.25 -12.36
N ASN A 47 14.09 -4.13 -12.27
CA ASN A 47 15.02 -3.68 -13.31
C ASN A 47 16.21 -4.65 -13.50
N ASN A 48 16.71 -5.26 -12.42
CA ASN A 48 17.80 -6.23 -12.49
C ASN A 48 17.43 -7.50 -13.28
N ASN A 49 16.14 -7.78 -13.48
CA ASN A 49 15.67 -8.92 -14.27
C ASN A 49 15.49 -8.60 -15.76
N SER A 50 16.00 -7.46 -16.26
CA SER A 50 15.89 -7.01 -17.66
C SER A 50 14.46 -6.86 -18.20
N HIS A 51 13.47 -6.74 -17.32
CA HIS A 51 12.09 -6.43 -17.68
C HIS A 51 11.86 -4.92 -17.62
N ASN A 52 11.38 -4.32 -18.73
CA ASN A 52 11.04 -2.89 -18.79
C ASN A 52 9.54 -2.62 -18.61
N ASP A 53 8.73 -3.68 -18.71
CA ASP A 53 7.28 -3.65 -18.57
C ASP A 53 6.89 -4.56 -17.41
N TYR A 54 6.38 -3.95 -16.34
CA TYR A 54 6.01 -4.64 -15.10
C TYR A 54 5.08 -3.78 -14.26
N TYR A 55 4.43 -4.42 -13.29
CA TYR A 55 3.77 -3.75 -12.18
C TYR A 55 4.51 -4.06 -10.87
N VAL A 56 4.67 -3.04 -10.04
CA VAL A 56 5.07 -3.22 -8.63
C VAL A 56 3.81 -3.30 -7.78
N MET A 57 3.73 -4.33 -6.94
CA MET A 57 2.64 -4.48 -5.96
C MET A 57 3.14 -4.04 -4.58
N LEU A 58 2.48 -3.04 -4.00
CA LEU A 58 2.76 -2.52 -2.65
C LEU A 58 1.53 -2.73 -1.76
N THR A 59 1.68 -3.48 -0.68
CA THR A 59 0.57 -3.83 0.23
C THR A 59 1.10 -4.03 1.64
N ASN A 60 0.25 -3.87 2.66
CA ASN A 60 0.59 -4.29 4.02
C ASN A 60 0.79 -5.81 4.08
N SER A 61 1.65 -6.27 4.99
CA SER A 61 2.00 -7.69 5.14
C SER A 61 0.90 -8.57 5.71
N ASP A 62 -0.11 -7.97 6.34
CA ASP A 62 -1.29 -8.62 6.91
C ASP A 62 -2.44 -8.78 5.90
N ILE A 63 -2.27 -8.30 4.68
CA ILE A 63 -3.24 -8.47 3.60
C ILE A 63 -2.97 -9.78 2.86
N GLY A 64 -3.94 -10.68 2.90
CA GLY A 64 -3.92 -11.94 2.17
C GLY A 64 -4.44 -11.81 0.73
N LEU A 65 -3.98 -12.72 -0.13
CA LEU A 65 -4.48 -12.90 -1.49
C LEU A 65 -5.38 -14.13 -1.53
N THR A 66 -6.51 -14.04 -2.21
CA THR A 66 -7.36 -15.21 -2.47
C THR A 66 -6.67 -16.18 -3.44
N LYS A 67 -7.08 -17.47 -3.44
CA LYS A 67 -6.46 -18.50 -4.29
C LYS A 67 -6.46 -18.14 -5.79
N ASP A 68 -7.52 -17.48 -6.25
CA ASP A 68 -7.72 -17.11 -7.65
C ASP A 68 -7.26 -15.68 -7.97
N PHE A 69 -6.55 -15.02 -7.04
CA PHE A 69 -6.20 -13.62 -7.14
C PHE A 69 -5.46 -13.28 -8.43
N TYR A 70 -4.44 -14.06 -8.82
CA TYR A 70 -3.63 -13.75 -10.00
C TYR A 70 -4.40 -13.97 -11.31
N TYR A 71 -4.81 -15.21 -11.58
CA TYR A 71 -5.41 -15.56 -12.87
C TYR A 71 -6.88 -15.13 -12.99
N GLY A 72 -7.65 -15.31 -11.92
CA GLY A 72 -9.10 -15.08 -11.93
C GLY A 72 -9.52 -13.64 -11.66
N PHE A 73 -8.62 -12.80 -11.13
CA PHE A 73 -8.93 -11.42 -10.74
C PHE A 73 -7.94 -10.39 -11.30
N LEU A 74 -6.64 -10.56 -11.05
CA LEU A 74 -5.62 -9.57 -11.41
C LEU A 74 -5.41 -9.49 -12.92
N LEU A 75 -5.22 -10.61 -13.63
CA LEU A 75 -4.96 -10.56 -15.07
C LEU A 75 -6.10 -9.89 -15.87
N PRO A 76 -7.40 -10.21 -15.64
CA PRO A 76 -8.51 -9.47 -16.27
C PRO A 76 -8.54 -7.98 -15.90
N LEU A 77 -8.08 -7.62 -14.70
CA LEU A 77 -8.01 -6.23 -14.27
C LEU A 77 -6.91 -5.47 -15.04
N LEU A 78 -5.73 -6.07 -15.21
CA LEU A 78 -4.60 -5.46 -15.92
C LEU A 78 -4.86 -5.26 -17.42
N GLN A 79 -5.80 -6.01 -18.02
CA GLN A 79 -6.23 -5.83 -19.41
C GLN A 79 -6.97 -4.49 -19.66
N GLN A 80 -7.27 -3.71 -18.63
CA GLN A 80 -8.04 -2.46 -18.74
C GLN A 80 -7.21 -1.24 -19.18
N ASP A 81 -5.95 -1.45 -19.60
CA ASP A 81 -5.01 -0.41 -20.04
C ASP A 81 -4.93 0.78 -19.07
N ARG A 82 -4.59 0.49 -17.81
CA ARG A 82 -4.43 1.49 -16.75
C ARG A 82 -3.05 1.35 -16.14
N GLN A 83 -2.50 2.48 -15.69
CA GLN A 83 -1.13 2.52 -15.17
C GLN A 83 -1.08 2.33 -13.66
N ALA A 84 -2.19 2.57 -12.95
CA ALA A 84 -2.28 2.38 -11.51
C ALA A 84 -3.61 1.75 -11.10
N PHE A 85 -3.55 0.89 -10.10
CA PHE A 85 -4.73 0.37 -9.41
C PHE A 85 -4.53 0.44 -7.91
N THR A 86 -5.63 0.63 -7.19
CA THR A 86 -5.73 0.21 -5.80
C THR A 86 -6.79 -0.88 -5.69
N ILE A 87 -6.50 -1.94 -4.95
CA ILE A 87 -7.43 -3.02 -4.65
C ILE A 87 -7.69 -2.98 -3.15
N ASN A 88 -8.92 -2.65 -2.80
CA ASN A 88 -9.34 -2.61 -1.41
C ASN A 88 -9.58 -4.01 -0.86
N ARG A 89 -9.19 -4.22 0.39
CA ARG A 89 -9.32 -5.53 1.03
C ARG A 89 -10.76 -5.85 1.37
N TRP A 90 -11.09 -7.14 1.41
CA TRP A 90 -12.29 -7.67 2.02
C TRP A 90 -12.03 -7.96 3.50
N SER A 91 -12.78 -7.34 4.42
CA SER A 91 -12.55 -7.46 5.86
C SER A 91 -13.32 -8.64 6.43
N ILE A 92 -12.62 -9.65 6.96
CA ILE A 92 -13.24 -10.80 7.64
C ILE A 92 -13.16 -10.59 9.14
N GLY A 93 -14.29 -10.49 9.85
CA GLY A 93 -14.29 -10.28 11.29
C GLY A 93 -13.84 -11.51 12.09
N MET A 94 -13.17 -11.30 13.24
CA MET A 94 -12.62 -12.40 14.06
C MET A 94 -13.65 -13.39 14.59
N LYS A 95 -14.90 -12.97 14.78
CA LYS A 95 -16.00 -13.86 15.20
C LYS A 95 -16.36 -14.92 14.14
N ASN A 96 -16.04 -14.63 12.88
CA ASN A 96 -16.26 -15.50 11.73
C ASN A 96 -14.92 -15.97 11.12
N SER A 97 -13.82 -15.79 11.86
CA SER A 97 -12.49 -16.19 11.39
C SER A 97 -12.40 -17.70 11.26
N PRO A 98 -11.59 -18.17 10.29
CA PRO A 98 -11.36 -19.60 10.13
C PRO A 98 -10.76 -20.18 11.41
N THR A 99 -11.10 -21.45 11.70
CA THR A 99 -10.53 -22.17 12.85
C THR A 99 -9.01 -22.17 12.72
N THR A 100 -8.29 -21.75 13.75
CA THR A 100 -6.81 -21.72 13.73
C THR A 100 -6.23 -23.07 13.33
N VAL A 101 -5.62 -23.13 12.15
CA VAL A 101 -4.81 -24.28 11.73
C VAL A 101 -3.37 -24.00 12.11
N THR A 102 -2.89 -24.73 13.11
CA THR A 102 -1.51 -24.58 13.59
C THR A 102 -0.55 -25.27 12.64
N VAL A 103 0.14 -24.48 11.83
CA VAL A 103 1.23 -24.93 10.96
C VAL A 103 2.54 -24.70 11.69
N LYS A 104 3.17 -25.77 12.21
CA LYS A 104 4.40 -25.67 13.03
C LYS A 104 5.63 -25.18 12.25
N LYS A 105 5.63 -25.35 10.93
CA LYS A 105 6.69 -24.92 10.00
C LYS A 105 6.05 -24.63 8.64
N PRO A 106 6.56 -23.68 7.84
CA PRO A 106 6.12 -23.49 6.46
C PRO A 106 6.02 -24.83 5.74
N THR A 107 4.87 -25.07 5.09
CA THR A 107 4.56 -26.36 4.48
C THR A 107 4.19 -26.17 3.02
N THR A 108 4.58 -27.14 2.20
CA THR A 108 4.15 -27.29 0.82
C THR A 108 3.26 -28.53 0.64
N ASP A 109 2.83 -29.14 1.75
CA ASP A 109 1.93 -30.30 1.73
C ASP A 109 0.56 -29.91 1.13
N PRO A 110 0.16 -30.51 -0.01
CA PRO A 110 -1.07 -30.14 -0.69
C PRO A 110 -2.32 -30.27 0.19
N ALA A 111 -2.43 -31.32 1.00
CA ALA A 111 -3.62 -31.55 1.83
C ALA A 111 -3.78 -30.47 2.92
N THR A 112 -2.67 -30.07 3.54
CA THR A 112 -2.65 -28.97 4.51
C THR A 112 -2.99 -27.64 3.83
N LEU A 113 -2.40 -27.37 2.66
CA LEU A 113 -2.69 -26.15 1.89
C LEU A 113 -4.16 -26.08 1.45
N ASP A 114 -4.72 -27.17 0.95
CA ASP A 114 -6.13 -27.26 0.56
C ASP A 114 -7.06 -26.99 1.75
N THR A 115 -6.71 -27.51 2.94
CA THR A 115 -7.46 -27.24 4.17
C THR A 115 -7.42 -25.75 4.54
N LEU A 116 -6.25 -25.13 4.47
CA LEU A 116 -6.08 -23.70 4.74
C LEU A 116 -6.86 -22.83 3.75
N PHE A 117 -6.75 -23.13 2.45
CA PHE A 117 -7.47 -22.41 1.41
C PHE A 117 -8.99 -22.58 1.54
N HIS A 118 -9.48 -23.80 1.81
CA HIS A 118 -10.90 -24.05 2.03
C HIS A 118 -11.44 -23.24 3.22
N GLN A 119 -10.67 -23.13 4.30
CA GLN A 119 -11.08 -22.34 5.45
C GLN A 119 -11.13 -20.83 5.15
N ILE A 120 -10.12 -20.31 4.44
CA ILE A 120 -10.11 -18.92 3.99
C ILE A 120 -11.32 -18.67 3.09
N ASP A 121 -11.55 -19.54 2.10
CA ASP A 121 -12.65 -19.43 1.15
C ASP A 121 -14.01 -19.38 1.86
N ALA A 122 -14.24 -20.26 2.83
CA ALA A 122 -15.48 -20.27 3.62
C ALA A 122 -15.68 -18.98 4.43
N SER A 123 -14.60 -18.35 4.91
CA SER A 123 -14.69 -17.10 5.65
C SER A 123 -14.93 -15.87 4.77
N LEU A 124 -14.64 -15.93 3.47
CA LEU A 124 -14.89 -14.82 2.54
C LEU A 124 -16.39 -14.49 2.43
N ASP A 125 -17.29 -15.47 2.59
CA ASP A 125 -18.75 -15.25 2.56
C ASP A 125 -19.26 -14.33 3.68
N HIS A 126 -18.49 -14.18 4.76
CA HIS A 126 -18.85 -13.39 5.93
C HIS A 126 -18.09 -12.07 6.05
N GLY A 127 -17.23 -11.76 5.08
CA GLY A 127 -16.50 -10.51 5.10
C GLY A 127 -17.34 -9.30 4.67
N GLN A 128 -16.73 -8.12 4.71
CA GLN A 128 -17.37 -6.84 4.44
C GLN A 128 -16.46 -5.93 3.61
N VAL A 129 -17.08 -4.94 2.95
CA VAL A 129 -16.36 -3.92 2.18
C VAL A 129 -15.49 -3.07 3.10
N HIS A 130 -14.24 -2.81 2.68
CA HIS A 130 -13.34 -1.88 3.34
C HIS A 130 -13.29 -0.53 2.59
N PRO A 131 -13.45 0.62 3.28
CA PRO A 131 -13.50 1.92 2.62
C PRO A 131 -12.13 2.56 2.34
N GLY A 132 -11.01 1.89 2.69
CA GLY A 132 -9.67 2.45 2.58
C GLY A 132 -8.97 2.22 1.25
N TYR A 133 -7.63 2.13 1.29
CA TYR A 133 -6.74 1.93 0.14
C TYR A 133 -5.61 1.03 0.62
N ASP A 134 -5.53 -0.18 0.07
CA ASP A 134 -4.82 -1.29 0.74
C ASP A 134 -3.68 -1.85 -0.12
N CYS A 135 -3.98 -2.40 -1.29
CA CYS A 135 -3.00 -2.99 -2.21
C CYS A 135 -2.88 -2.13 -3.48
N PHE A 136 -1.69 -1.59 -3.73
CA PHE A 136 -1.40 -0.74 -4.88
C PHE A 136 -0.65 -1.52 -5.95
N LEU A 137 -1.07 -1.35 -7.20
CA LEU A 137 -0.37 -1.85 -8.38
C LEU A 137 0.07 -0.65 -9.20
N LEU A 138 1.37 -0.50 -9.41
CA LEU A 138 1.97 0.64 -10.07
C LEU A 138 2.77 0.17 -11.27
N HIS A 139 2.37 0.59 -12.47
CA HIS A 139 3.06 0.24 -13.70
C HIS A 139 4.44 0.91 -13.77
N SER A 140 5.42 0.24 -14.37
CA SER A 140 6.81 0.73 -14.51
C SER A 140 6.90 2.12 -15.12
N THR A 141 5.94 2.52 -15.96
CA THR A 141 5.90 3.87 -16.57
C THR A 141 5.56 5.01 -15.60
N ILE A 142 4.95 4.71 -14.46
CA ILE A 142 4.55 5.72 -13.47
C ILE A 142 5.39 5.68 -12.21
N VAL A 143 5.98 4.53 -11.87
CA VAL A 143 6.75 4.39 -10.62
C VAL A 143 7.86 5.46 -10.51
N PRO A 144 8.66 5.76 -11.55
CA PRO A 144 9.68 6.82 -11.48
C PRO A 144 9.13 8.24 -11.29
N ARG A 145 7.81 8.43 -11.44
CA ARG A 145 7.13 9.73 -11.30
C ARG A 145 6.49 9.90 -9.92
N ILE A 146 6.47 8.86 -9.11
CA ILE A 146 5.90 8.89 -7.76
C ILE A 146 7.00 9.26 -6.78
N ASN A 147 6.77 10.31 -6.00
CA ASN A 147 7.62 10.70 -4.89
C ASN A 147 6.79 10.68 -3.61
N LEU A 148 7.04 9.69 -2.75
CA LEU A 148 6.37 9.54 -1.47
C LEU A 148 7.01 10.39 -0.36
N HIS A 149 8.12 11.09 -0.65
CA HIS A 149 8.86 11.90 0.30
C HIS A 149 9.05 11.17 1.65
N ASP A 150 8.72 11.83 2.75
CA ASP A 150 8.94 11.34 4.10
C ASP A 150 7.74 10.53 4.65
N LEU A 151 7.00 9.84 3.76
CA LEU A 151 5.88 9.00 4.17
C LEU A 151 6.38 7.70 4.80
N PHE A 152 6.21 7.58 6.12
CA PHE A 152 6.65 6.42 6.91
C PHE A 152 5.70 5.23 6.78
N VAL A 153 6.28 4.03 6.78
CA VAL A 153 5.53 2.79 6.98
C VAL A 153 4.88 2.82 8.37
N GLY A 154 3.63 2.38 8.46
CA GLY A 154 2.92 2.31 9.74
C GLY A 154 2.43 3.66 10.28
N SER A 155 2.59 4.76 9.53
CA SER A 155 1.96 6.05 9.84
C SER A 155 0.66 6.21 9.04
N PRO A 156 -0.50 5.75 9.57
CA PRO A 156 -1.77 5.96 8.90
C PRO A 156 -2.09 7.47 8.78
N PRO A 157 -2.77 7.92 7.72
CA PRO A 157 -3.41 7.14 6.66
C PRO A 157 -2.61 7.11 5.34
N TRP A 158 -1.40 6.55 5.32
CA TRP A 158 -0.52 6.54 4.13
C TRP A 158 -1.19 6.07 2.84
N GLY A 159 -2.08 5.07 2.89
CA GLY A 159 -2.81 4.58 1.71
C GLY A 159 -3.71 5.65 1.09
N SER A 160 -4.37 6.48 1.91
CA SER A 160 -5.18 7.60 1.40
C SER A 160 -4.31 8.68 0.77
N ALA A 161 -3.15 8.98 1.37
CA ALA A 161 -2.20 9.93 0.82
C ALA A 161 -1.70 9.49 -0.58
N LEU A 162 -1.29 8.22 -0.73
CA LEU A 162 -0.86 7.69 -2.02
C LEU A 162 -2.01 7.68 -3.05
N ALA A 163 -3.23 7.33 -2.66
CA ALA A 163 -4.38 7.38 -3.57
C ALA A 163 -4.63 8.80 -4.11
N VAL A 164 -4.59 9.82 -3.25
CA VAL A 164 -4.72 11.22 -3.66
C VAL A 164 -3.58 11.63 -4.60
N LEU A 165 -2.34 11.24 -4.29
CA LEU A 165 -1.20 11.51 -5.17
C LEU A 165 -1.42 10.91 -6.56
N LEU A 166 -1.86 9.65 -6.65
CA LEU A 166 -2.15 8.98 -7.91
C LEU A 166 -3.29 9.65 -8.67
N GLU A 167 -4.37 10.04 -7.99
CA GLU A 167 -5.50 10.75 -8.60
C GLU A 167 -5.11 12.12 -9.15
N GLN A 168 -4.22 12.84 -8.48
CA GLN A 168 -3.78 14.19 -8.87
C GLN A 168 -2.69 14.20 -9.94
N HIS A 169 -1.75 13.24 -9.89
CA HIS A 169 -0.57 13.24 -10.76
C HIS A 169 -0.76 12.42 -12.03
N LEU A 170 -1.77 11.54 -12.08
CA LEU A 170 -2.04 10.73 -13.24
C LEU A 170 -3.19 11.32 -14.06
N ALA A 171 -3.12 11.12 -15.38
CA ALA A 171 -4.17 11.58 -16.28
C ALA A 171 -5.51 10.93 -15.91
N LYS A 172 -6.61 11.64 -16.16
CA LYS A 172 -7.96 11.09 -15.97
C LYS A 172 -8.06 9.73 -16.65
N HIS A 173 -8.58 8.73 -15.94
CA HIS A 173 -8.73 7.33 -16.38
C HIS A 173 -7.48 6.44 -16.37
N THR A 174 -6.31 6.90 -15.93
CA THR A 174 -5.11 6.03 -15.79
C THR A 174 -4.97 5.36 -14.42
N TYR A 175 -5.65 5.88 -13.39
CA TYR A 175 -5.82 5.25 -12.08
C TYR A 175 -7.21 4.61 -11.95
N LYS A 176 -7.30 3.51 -11.22
CA LYS A 176 -8.57 2.90 -10.80
C LYS A 176 -8.53 2.41 -9.37
N ASN A 177 -9.45 2.91 -8.56
CA ASN A 177 -9.79 2.29 -7.28
C ASN A 177 -10.77 1.12 -7.52
N VAL A 178 -10.31 -0.09 -7.22
CA VAL A 178 -11.07 -1.34 -7.29
C VAL A 178 -11.67 -1.63 -5.93
N ARG A 179 -13.01 -1.57 -5.89
CA ARG A 179 -13.79 -1.83 -4.67
C ARG A 179 -13.50 -3.22 -4.11
N SER A 180 -13.56 -3.31 -2.78
CA SER A 180 -13.45 -4.57 -2.05
C SER A 180 -14.44 -5.60 -2.57
N ASN A 181 -13.95 -6.83 -2.73
CA ASN A 181 -14.74 -7.96 -3.15
C ASN A 181 -14.05 -9.25 -2.66
N PRO A 182 -14.79 -10.36 -2.50
CA PRO A 182 -14.25 -11.62 -1.98
C PRO A 182 -13.32 -12.36 -2.95
N ARG A 183 -13.02 -11.83 -4.15
CA ARG A 183 -12.13 -12.45 -5.15
C ARG A 183 -10.76 -11.78 -5.25
N GLY A 184 -10.56 -10.68 -4.51
CA GLY A 184 -9.35 -9.88 -4.55
C GLY A 184 -8.44 -10.20 -3.38
N THR A 185 -8.19 -9.17 -2.58
CA THR A 185 -7.42 -9.23 -1.34
C THR A 185 -8.34 -9.31 -0.13
N PHE A 186 -7.86 -9.84 0.98
CA PHE A 186 -8.60 -9.90 2.24
C PHE A 186 -7.72 -9.58 3.43
N HIS A 187 -8.34 -9.30 4.58
CA HIS A 187 -7.66 -9.13 5.85
C HIS A 187 -8.47 -9.81 6.95
N LEU A 188 -7.77 -10.52 7.84
CA LEU A 188 -8.38 -11.23 8.96
C LEU A 188 -8.37 -10.33 10.20
N GLY A 189 -9.55 -10.13 10.77
CA GLY A 189 -9.81 -9.18 11.84
C GLY A 189 -10.05 -7.77 11.33
N ASP A 190 -10.86 -7.02 12.06
CA ASP A 190 -11.13 -5.59 11.79
C ASP A 190 -11.32 -4.83 13.11
N ASP A 191 -10.72 -5.32 14.18
CA ASP A 191 -11.08 -4.89 15.53
C ASP A 191 -10.62 -3.47 15.87
N LYS A 192 -9.93 -2.79 14.93
CA LYS A 192 -9.38 -1.43 15.05
C LYS A 192 -8.87 -1.17 16.46
N ALA A 193 -8.16 -2.15 17.05
CA ALA A 193 -7.79 -2.11 18.46
C ALA A 193 -6.95 -0.86 18.77
N TRP A 194 -6.19 -0.39 17.76
CA TRP A 194 -5.42 0.86 17.77
C TRP A 194 -6.28 2.14 17.93
N GLY A 195 -7.58 2.09 17.66
CA GLY A 195 -8.50 3.22 17.84
C GLY A 195 -9.31 3.19 19.15
N LYS A 196 -9.17 2.14 19.97
CA LYS A 196 -9.96 1.98 21.21
C LYS A 196 -9.29 2.57 22.45
N ASN A 197 -7.99 2.83 22.37
CA ASN A 197 -7.29 3.66 23.35
C ASN A 197 -6.92 4.96 22.64
N GLY A 198 -7.74 6.00 22.85
CA GLY A 198 -7.41 7.33 22.39
C GLY A 198 -5.98 7.67 22.79
N ILE A 199 -5.27 8.32 21.88
CA ILE A 199 -4.00 8.97 22.15
C ILE A 199 -4.22 9.81 23.41
N SER A 200 -3.71 9.35 24.56
CA SER A 200 -3.59 10.23 25.72
C SER A 200 -2.54 11.25 25.33
N GLU A 201 -2.98 12.46 25.04
CA GLU A 201 -2.11 13.63 24.99
C GLU A 201 -1.33 13.71 26.30
N HIS A 202 -0.08 13.27 26.27
CA HIS A 202 0.91 13.69 27.24
C HIS A 202 1.97 14.48 26.46
N VAL A 203 1.78 15.79 26.61
CA VAL A 203 2.70 16.92 26.43
C VAL A 203 4.17 16.56 26.49
#